data_AF-A0A1F3PEH0-F1
#
_entry.id   AF-A0A1F3PEH0-F1
#
_cell.length_a   1.000
_cell.length_b   1.000
_cell.length_c   1.000
_cell.angle_alpha   90.00
_cell.angle_beta   90.00
_cell.angle_gamma   90.00
#
_symmetry.space_group_name_H-M   'P 1'
#
loop_
_entity.id
_entity.type
_entity.pdbx_description
1 polymer ?
#
loop_
_entity_poly.entity_id
_entity_poly.type
_entity_poly.pdbx_seq_one_letter_code
_entity_poly.pdbx_strand_id
1 'polypeptide(L)'
;MEEKNLVYRGKSKDVFDITEGPYRGKYRFVFTDKATGYFENGKTVFDPGYDTVIGTIPGKGAIACRFATHFFKLLKERGIPSHYIDTIAENEMIVEPAIPLSMQVESPEFPGSAPLLNLEFTWRNNATGSFWRRYPFVKPCKNLNKVVEAWTKGDSDILITMEALEATGAMSNEEITRSVELVKNIAEIVSHEFSLKNLHVIDGKFELGRLKFGDGKMVLIDEISPDVLRVCKGYSPGKNGDCTVYEQCAVTSFSEGKRTIKNKNQVSAADFINIFL
;
A
#
# COMPACT_ATOMS: atom_id res chain seq x y z
N MET A 1 3.31 -3.68 30.88
CA MET A 1 2.89 -5.09 30.73
C MET A 1 3.17 -5.47 29.31
N GLU A 2 3.96 -6.52 29.07
CA GLU A 2 4.10 -7.08 27.72
C GLU A 2 2.72 -7.49 27.23
N GLU A 3 2.36 -7.04 26.03
CA GLU A 3 1.13 -7.47 25.38
C GLU A 3 1.34 -8.90 24.90
N LYS A 4 0.69 -9.84 25.60
CA LYS A 4 0.80 -11.27 25.34
C LYS A 4 0.57 -11.57 23.85
N ASN A 5 1.46 -12.34 23.24
CA ASN A 5 1.42 -12.79 21.84
C ASN A 5 1.54 -11.67 20.79
N LEU A 6 1.99 -10.46 21.14
CA LEU A 6 2.33 -9.44 20.15
C LEU A 6 3.50 -9.92 19.27
N VAL A 7 3.28 -10.02 17.96
CA VAL A 7 4.29 -10.40 16.96
C VAL A 7 4.97 -9.17 16.39
N TYR A 8 4.18 -8.15 16.05
CA TYR A 8 4.67 -6.93 15.43
C TYR A 8 3.77 -5.75 15.79
N ARG A 9 4.39 -4.60 16.07
CA ARG A 9 3.71 -3.32 16.30
C ARG A 9 4.05 -2.38 15.14
N GLY A 10 3.06 -2.13 14.29
CA GLY A 10 3.19 -1.25 13.14
C GLY A 10 2.69 0.16 13.40
N LYS A 11 2.78 0.98 12.35
CA LYS A 11 2.35 2.39 12.34
C LYS A 11 0.82 2.52 12.38
N SER A 12 0.12 1.64 11.67
CA SER A 12 -1.34 1.63 11.57
C SER A 12 -1.98 0.34 12.13
N LYS A 13 -1.21 -0.73 12.33
CA LYS A 13 -1.72 -2.06 12.69
C LYS A 13 -0.79 -2.76 13.67
N ASP A 14 -1.37 -3.44 14.64
CA ASP A 14 -0.65 -4.35 15.54
C ASP A 14 -1.03 -5.80 15.18
N VAL A 15 -0.05 -6.71 15.21
CA VAL A 15 -0.21 -8.10 14.79
C VAL A 15 0.03 -9.01 15.98
N PHE A 16 -0.94 -9.89 16.25
CA PHE A 16 -0.90 -10.84 17.34
C PHE A 16 -0.96 -12.28 16.83
N ASP A 17 -0.25 -13.18 17.49
CA ASP A 17 -0.39 -14.62 17.29
C ASP A 17 -1.60 -15.16 18.04
N ILE A 18 -2.34 -16.06 17.41
CA ILE A 18 -3.53 -16.69 17.98
C ILE A 18 -3.14 -18.09 18.47
N THR A 19 -3.05 -18.26 19.79
CA THR A 19 -2.55 -19.50 20.39
C THR A 19 -3.64 -20.53 20.71
N GLU A 20 -4.92 -20.13 20.69
CA GLU A 20 -6.07 -20.94 21.12
C GLU A 20 -7.32 -20.67 20.26
N GLY A 21 -8.33 -21.55 20.37
CA GLY A 21 -9.61 -21.39 19.68
C GLY A 21 -9.60 -21.77 18.19
N PRO A 22 -10.67 -21.42 17.45
CA PRO A 22 -10.86 -21.87 16.06
C PRO A 22 -9.82 -21.32 15.08
N TYR A 23 -9.18 -20.20 15.41
CA TYR A 23 -8.15 -19.55 14.60
C TYR A 23 -6.73 -19.80 15.13
N ARG A 24 -6.51 -20.84 15.94
CA ARG A 24 -5.18 -21.20 16.45
C ARG A 24 -4.17 -21.36 15.32
N GLY A 25 -3.00 -20.74 15.47
CA GLY A 25 -1.91 -20.74 14.50
C GLY A 25 -2.09 -19.73 13.36
N LYS A 26 -3.08 -18.83 13.45
CA LYS A 26 -3.29 -17.71 12.53
C LYS A 26 -2.87 -16.38 13.18
N TYR A 27 -2.80 -15.32 12.39
CA TYR A 27 -2.55 -13.98 12.90
C TYR A 27 -3.82 -13.16 13.01
N ARG A 28 -3.88 -12.33 14.05
CA ARG A 28 -4.91 -11.34 14.27
C ARG A 28 -4.33 -9.96 14.04
N PHE A 29 -4.80 -9.28 13.02
CA PHE A 29 -4.47 -7.89 12.73
C PHE A 29 -5.46 -6.99 13.47
N VAL A 30 -4.94 -6.10 14.30
CA VAL A 30 -5.70 -5.06 14.99
C VAL A 30 -5.37 -3.73 14.33
N PHE A 31 -6.31 -3.20 13.56
CA PHE A 31 -6.19 -1.89 12.92
C PHE A 31 -6.39 -0.81 13.98
N THR A 32 -5.43 0.11 14.06
CA THR A 32 -5.37 1.13 15.10
C THR A 32 -5.77 2.50 14.56
N ASP A 33 -6.18 3.38 15.46
CA ASP A 33 -6.49 4.79 15.14
C ASP A 33 -5.23 5.65 15.02
N LYS A 34 -4.03 5.07 15.15
CA LYS A 34 -2.75 5.77 14.96
C LYS A 34 -2.68 6.31 13.54
N ALA A 35 -2.22 7.55 13.41
CA ALA A 35 -2.08 8.21 12.12
C ALA A 35 -0.69 8.85 11.99
N THR A 36 -0.12 8.72 10.79
CA THR A 36 1.18 9.29 10.46
C THR A 36 1.05 10.65 9.79
N GLY A 37 2.15 11.41 9.80
CA GLY A 37 2.19 12.72 9.17
C GLY A 37 3.39 13.56 9.60
N TYR A 38 3.24 14.88 9.53
CA TYR A 38 4.24 15.85 9.97
C TYR A 38 3.61 17.07 10.65
N PHE A 39 4.45 17.89 11.28
CA PHE A 39 4.06 19.21 11.80
C PHE A 39 4.48 20.30 10.82
N GLU A 40 3.55 21.18 10.46
CA GLU A 40 3.78 22.33 9.58
C GLU A 40 3.21 23.58 10.24
N ASN A 41 4.06 24.56 10.53
CA ASN A 41 3.66 25.81 11.19
C ASN A 41 2.87 25.59 12.50
N GLY A 42 3.28 24.62 13.30
CA GLY A 42 2.62 24.27 14.57
C GLY A 42 1.28 23.52 14.42
N LYS A 43 0.89 23.14 13.20
CA LYS A 43 -0.32 22.33 12.92
C LYS A 43 0.05 20.91 12.55
N THR A 44 -0.69 19.95 13.10
CA THR A 44 -0.64 18.54 12.72
C THR A 44 -1.20 18.36 11.32
N VAL A 45 -0.41 17.80 10.41
CA VAL A 45 -0.82 17.43 9.06
C VAL A 45 -0.74 15.91 8.95
N PHE A 46 -1.89 15.24 8.93
CA PHE A 46 -1.95 13.80 8.72
C PHE A 46 -1.70 13.48 7.24
N ASP A 47 -0.74 12.60 6.99
CA ASP A 47 -0.38 12.13 5.65
C ASP A 47 0.14 10.68 5.76
N PRO A 48 -0.60 9.69 5.23
CA PRO A 48 -0.21 8.29 5.32
C PRO A 48 1.08 7.97 4.54
N GLY A 49 1.56 8.89 3.70
CA GLY A 49 2.85 8.78 3.01
C GLY A 49 4.07 9.11 3.89
N TYR A 50 3.88 9.42 5.18
CA TYR A 50 4.94 9.64 6.16
C TYR A 50 5.05 8.46 7.14
N ASP A 51 6.24 8.31 7.71
CA ASP A 51 6.60 7.15 8.55
C ASP A 51 6.47 7.38 10.06
N THR A 52 6.24 8.62 10.48
CA THR A 52 6.15 9.00 11.90
C THR A 52 4.70 9.07 12.35
N VAL A 53 4.34 8.33 13.41
CA VAL A 53 3.03 8.45 14.08
C VAL A 53 3.01 9.77 14.86
N ILE A 54 2.08 10.66 14.52
CA ILE A 54 2.00 12.02 15.11
C ILE A 54 0.71 12.25 15.91
N GLY A 55 -0.17 11.26 15.98
CA GLY A 55 -1.44 11.38 16.68
C GLY A 55 -2.40 10.24 16.37
N THR A 56 -3.67 10.47 16.66
CA THR A 56 -4.76 9.54 16.40
C THR A 56 -5.90 10.21 15.63
N ILE A 57 -6.57 9.44 14.78
CA ILE A 57 -7.80 9.83 14.10
C ILE A 57 -8.88 8.84 14.56
N PRO A 58 -9.86 9.26 15.38
CA PRO A 58 -10.88 8.36 15.90
C PRO A 58 -11.61 7.58 14.80
N GLY A 59 -11.73 6.27 14.96
CA GLY A 59 -12.43 5.37 14.03
C GLY A 59 -11.64 4.99 12.78
N LYS A 60 -10.43 5.54 12.59
CA LYS A 60 -9.57 5.23 11.43
C LYS A 60 -9.29 3.74 11.29
N GLY A 61 -9.00 3.04 12.39
CA GLY A 61 -8.68 1.61 12.37
C GLY A 61 -9.86 0.77 11.89
N ALA A 62 -11.06 1.06 12.38
CA ALA A 62 -12.28 0.37 11.95
C ALA A 62 -12.57 0.60 10.46
N ILE A 63 -12.41 1.84 9.97
CA ILE A 63 -12.60 2.16 8.55
C ILE A 63 -11.60 1.39 7.69
N ALA A 64 -10.31 1.38 8.06
CA ALA A 64 -9.28 0.65 7.33
C ALA A 64 -9.57 -0.86 7.27
N CYS A 65 -10.00 -1.46 8.38
CA CYS A 65 -10.37 -2.87 8.45
C CYS A 65 -11.59 -3.20 7.57
N ARG A 66 -12.65 -2.37 7.62
CA ARG A 66 -13.85 -2.55 6.78
C ARG A 66 -13.51 -2.42 5.29
N PHE A 67 -12.66 -1.47 4.93
CA PHE A 67 -12.14 -1.33 3.56
C PHE A 67 -11.34 -2.54 3.10
N ALA A 68 -10.38 -2.99 3.92
CA ALA A 68 -9.58 -4.16 3.61
C ALA A 68 -10.47 -5.41 3.48
N THR A 69 -11.46 -5.56 4.36
CA THR A 69 -12.45 -6.64 4.32
C THR A 69 -13.22 -6.66 2.99
N HIS A 70 -13.74 -5.50 2.55
CA HIS A 70 -14.46 -5.39 1.28
C HIS A 70 -13.61 -5.89 0.11
N PHE A 71 -12.41 -5.35 -0.02
CA PHE A 71 -11.53 -5.70 -1.13
C PHE A 71 -11.02 -7.13 -1.05
N PHE A 72 -10.65 -7.65 0.13
CA PHE A 72 -10.22 -9.05 0.23
C PHE A 72 -11.34 -10.04 -0.10
N LYS A 73 -12.60 -9.76 0.28
CA LYS A 73 -13.75 -10.57 -0.14
C LYS A 73 -13.96 -10.52 -1.66
N LEU A 74 -13.93 -9.31 -2.25
CA LEU A 74 -14.03 -9.13 -3.69
C LEU A 74 -12.91 -9.87 -4.44
N LEU A 75 -11.66 -9.77 -3.97
CA LEU A 75 -10.52 -10.46 -4.56
C LEU A 75 -10.67 -11.98 -4.49
N LYS A 76 -11.17 -12.51 -3.37
CA LYS A 76 -11.47 -13.94 -3.20
C LYS A 76 -12.52 -14.42 -4.20
N GLU A 77 -13.59 -13.65 -4.42
CA GLU A 77 -14.62 -13.95 -5.44
C GLU A 77 -14.05 -13.96 -6.87
N ARG A 78 -13.00 -13.16 -7.13
CA ARG A 78 -12.27 -13.13 -8.40
C ARG A 78 -11.13 -14.15 -8.49
N GLY A 79 -10.97 -15.03 -7.49
CA GLY A 79 -9.92 -16.06 -7.47
C GLY A 79 -8.51 -15.50 -7.26
N ILE A 80 -8.37 -14.27 -6.74
CA ILE A 80 -7.08 -13.68 -6.43
C ILE A 80 -6.61 -14.14 -5.05
N PRO A 81 -5.42 -14.75 -4.93
CA PRO A 81 -4.95 -15.28 -3.66
C PRO A 81 -4.51 -14.16 -2.71
N SER A 82 -4.89 -14.28 -1.43
CA SER A 82 -4.48 -13.38 -0.36
C SER A 82 -4.35 -14.13 0.97
N HIS A 83 -3.77 -13.47 1.98
CA HIS A 83 -3.72 -14.01 3.34
C HIS A 83 -5.04 -13.89 4.12
N TYR A 84 -6.08 -13.26 3.57
CA TYR A 84 -7.31 -12.99 4.31
C TYR A 84 -8.11 -14.26 4.63
N ILE A 85 -8.55 -14.40 5.88
CA ILE A 85 -9.42 -15.48 6.34
C ILE A 85 -10.81 -14.95 6.67
N ASP A 86 -10.89 -14.03 7.64
CA ASP A 86 -12.16 -13.53 8.19
C ASP A 86 -12.00 -12.16 8.86
N THR A 87 -13.11 -11.49 9.14
CA THR A 87 -13.17 -10.23 9.90
C THR A 87 -14.05 -10.43 11.11
N ILE A 88 -13.45 -10.41 12.31
CA ILE A 88 -14.10 -10.84 13.55
C ILE A 88 -14.58 -9.68 14.42
N ALA A 89 -14.15 -8.45 14.13
CA ALA A 89 -14.63 -7.23 14.76
C ALA A 89 -14.45 -6.04 13.81
N GLU A 90 -14.99 -4.88 14.19
CA GLU A 90 -14.94 -3.64 13.37
C GLU A 90 -13.52 -3.25 12.95
N ASN A 91 -12.51 -3.52 13.77
CA ASN A 91 -11.10 -3.22 13.50
C ASN A 91 -10.17 -4.44 13.58
N GLU A 92 -10.71 -5.66 13.56
CA GLU A 92 -9.92 -6.88 13.69
C GLU A 92 -10.14 -7.88 12.55
N MET A 93 -9.03 -8.32 11.96
CA MET A 93 -8.99 -9.24 10.82
C MET A 93 -8.14 -10.46 11.15
N ILE A 94 -8.60 -11.64 10.76
CA ILE A 94 -7.84 -12.88 10.84
C ILE A 94 -7.18 -13.16 9.50
N VAL A 95 -5.89 -13.44 9.52
CA VAL A 95 -5.08 -13.71 8.33
C VAL A 95 -4.20 -14.94 8.50
N GLU A 96 -3.90 -15.60 7.38
CA GLU A 96 -2.87 -16.62 7.31
C GLU A 96 -1.50 -16.00 7.62
N PRO A 97 -0.66 -16.64 8.45
CA PRO A 97 0.71 -16.21 8.64
C PRO A 97 1.47 -16.24 7.31
N ALA A 98 2.12 -15.12 6.97
CA ALA A 98 2.90 -14.99 5.75
C ALA A 98 4.30 -14.43 6.04
N ILE A 99 5.22 -14.71 5.13
CA ILE A 99 6.57 -14.16 5.08
C ILE A 99 6.59 -13.17 3.92
N PRO A 100 6.84 -11.87 4.19
CA PRO A 100 6.98 -10.88 3.12
C PRO A 100 8.17 -11.18 2.22
N LEU A 101 8.18 -10.62 1.02
CA LEU A 101 9.31 -10.74 0.10
C LEU A 101 10.58 -10.16 0.72
N SER A 102 11.51 -11.04 1.09
CA SER A 102 12.70 -10.70 1.85
C SER A 102 13.90 -11.50 1.37
N MET A 103 15.09 -11.01 1.69
CA MET A 103 16.36 -11.65 1.40
C MET A 103 17.27 -11.52 2.62
N GLN A 104 17.88 -12.63 3.03
CA GLN A 104 18.87 -12.61 4.11
C GLN A 104 20.13 -11.86 3.66
N VAL A 105 20.86 -11.33 4.63
CA VAL A 105 22.16 -10.71 4.37
C VAL A 105 23.17 -11.77 3.93
N GLU A 106 23.85 -11.55 2.80
CA GLU A 106 24.83 -12.52 2.26
C GLU A 106 26.17 -12.48 2.99
N SER A 107 26.59 -11.30 3.44
CA SER A 107 27.90 -11.09 4.06
C SER A 107 27.77 -10.20 5.31
N PRO A 108 27.18 -10.73 6.40
CA PRO A 108 26.94 -9.98 7.64
C PRO A 108 28.21 -9.50 8.35
N GLU A 109 29.36 -10.07 8.01
CA GLU A 109 30.67 -9.69 8.55
C GLU A 109 31.17 -8.32 8.05
N PHE A 110 30.62 -7.81 6.94
CA PHE A 110 30.96 -6.48 6.43
C PHE A 110 30.13 -5.39 7.12
N PRO A 111 30.76 -4.35 7.70
CA PRO A 111 30.03 -3.24 8.30
C PRO A 111 29.08 -2.56 7.31
N GLY A 112 27.80 -2.45 7.67
CA GLY A 112 26.76 -1.83 6.85
C GLY A 112 25.87 -2.82 6.08
N SER A 113 26.23 -4.11 6.05
CA SER A 113 25.38 -5.16 5.47
C SER A 113 24.06 -5.32 6.24
N ALA A 114 22.95 -5.44 5.53
CA ALA A 114 21.61 -5.57 6.10
C ALA A 114 20.72 -6.46 5.22
N PRO A 115 19.72 -7.16 5.81
CA PRO A 115 18.77 -7.93 5.03
C PRO A 115 17.74 -7.02 4.32
N LEU A 116 17.18 -7.52 3.21
CA LEU A 116 15.95 -6.97 2.66
C LEU A 116 14.77 -7.52 3.46
N LEU A 117 14.07 -6.66 4.20
CA LEU A 117 13.01 -7.08 5.11
C LEU A 117 11.64 -7.28 4.43
N ASN A 118 11.34 -6.46 3.43
CA ASN A 118 10.08 -6.49 2.70
C ASN A 118 10.19 -5.69 1.38
N LEU A 119 9.31 -6.00 0.43
CA LEU A 119 9.09 -5.21 -0.78
C LEU A 119 7.66 -4.71 -0.85
N GLU A 120 7.52 -3.44 -1.20
CA GLU A 120 6.25 -2.81 -1.52
C GLU A 120 6.16 -2.57 -3.04
N PHE A 121 5.05 -2.97 -3.63
CA PHE A 121 4.80 -2.77 -5.05
C PHE A 121 3.79 -1.65 -5.23
N THR A 122 4.24 -0.52 -5.80
CA THR A 122 3.34 0.56 -6.16
C THR A 122 2.87 0.38 -7.60
N TRP A 123 1.56 0.49 -7.85
CA TRP A 123 1.05 0.69 -9.21
C TRP A 123 0.68 2.15 -9.42
N ARG A 124 0.92 2.65 -10.62
CA ARG A 124 0.69 4.05 -11.00
C ARG A 124 -0.24 4.09 -12.21
N ASN A 125 -1.46 4.59 -12.02
CA ASN A 125 -2.32 4.95 -13.15
C ASN A 125 -1.91 6.32 -13.70
N ASN A 126 -1.51 7.27 -12.84
CA ASN A 126 -1.10 8.61 -13.26
C ASN A 126 0.16 9.11 -12.55
N ALA A 127 0.91 9.97 -13.24
CA ALA A 127 2.13 10.59 -12.72
C ALA A 127 1.82 11.63 -11.63
N THR A 128 1.98 11.25 -10.36
CA THR A 128 1.89 12.17 -9.21
C THR A 128 2.87 11.74 -8.12
N GLY A 129 2.76 12.33 -6.93
CA GLY A 129 3.47 11.89 -5.73
C GLY A 129 4.97 11.73 -5.94
N SER A 130 5.53 10.62 -5.44
CA SER A 130 6.97 10.34 -5.59
C SER A 130 7.39 10.11 -7.03
N PHE A 131 6.52 9.57 -7.90
CA PHE A 131 6.82 9.38 -9.32
C PHE A 131 7.13 10.70 -10.01
N TRP A 132 6.24 11.68 -9.91
CA TRP A 132 6.45 12.98 -10.56
C TRP A 132 7.65 13.73 -9.98
N ARG A 133 7.90 13.62 -8.66
CA ARG A 133 9.09 14.23 -8.04
C ARG A 133 10.40 13.67 -8.60
N ARG A 134 10.46 12.38 -8.93
CA ARG A 134 11.63 11.74 -9.57
C ARG A 134 11.74 12.07 -11.06
N TYR A 135 10.60 12.23 -11.74
CA TYR A 135 10.53 12.50 -13.18
C TYR A 135 9.86 13.84 -13.48
N PRO A 136 10.47 14.98 -13.09
CA PRO A 136 9.83 16.30 -13.20
C PRO A 136 9.65 16.77 -14.66
N PHE A 137 10.26 16.09 -15.62
CA PHE A 137 10.05 16.29 -17.06
C PHE A 137 8.76 15.62 -17.57
N VAL A 138 8.05 14.86 -16.73
CA VAL A 138 6.75 14.27 -17.06
C VAL A 138 5.64 15.25 -16.70
N LYS A 139 4.65 15.41 -17.59
CA LYS A 139 3.44 16.19 -17.32
C LYS A 139 2.72 15.67 -16.04
N PRO A 140 2.29 16.55 -15.13
CA PRO A 140 1.49 16.15 -13.97
C PRO A 140 0.24 15.36 -14.37
N CYS A 141 -0.05 14.30 -13.64
CA CYS A 141 -1.16 13.38 -13.87
C CYS A 141 -1.19 12.71 -15.26
N LYS A 142 -0.07 12.70 -16.01
CA LYS A 142 0.06 11.92 -17.25
C LYS A 142 -0.36 10.48 -17.00
N ASN A 143 -1.13 9.88 -17.91
CA ASN A 143 -1.48 8.46 -17.84
C ASN A 143 -0.21 7.61 -17.99
N LEU A 144 -0.01 6.70 -17.04
CA LEU A 144 1.14 5.80 -16.97
C LEU A 144 0.78 4.36 -17.35
N ASN A 145 -0.48 4.06 -17.67
CA ASN A 145 -0.92 2.73 -18.08
C ASN A 145 -0.53 1.63 -17.07
N LYS A 146 -0.78 1.85 -15.77
CA LYS A 146 -0.49 0.89 -14.69
C LYS A 146 0.99 0.49 -14.62
N VAL A 147 1.91 1.46 -14.60
CA VAL A 147 3.33 1.20 -14.28
C VAL A 147 3.43 0.58 -12.89
N VAL A 148 4.22 -0.47 -12.74
CA VAL A 148 4.52 -1.09 -11.44
C VAL A 148 5.97 -0.78 -11.07
N GLU A 149 6.19 -0.36 -9.84
CA GLU A 149 7.51 -0.09 -9.25
C GLU A 149 7.66 -0.89 -7.95
N ALA A 150 8.87 -1.35 -7.65
CA ALA A 150 9.19 -2.03 -6.40
C ALA A 150 10.00 -1.11 -5.46
N TRP A 151 9.74 -1.22 -4.17
CA TRP A 151 10.33 -0.40 -3.12
C TRP A 151 10.77 -1.26 -1.96
N THR A 152 11.97 -1.04 -1.44
CA THR A 152 12.40 -1.67 -0.18
C THR A 152 11.69 -1.02 0.98
N LYS A 153 11.31 -1.79 2.00
CA LYS A 153 10.79 -1.24 3.26
C LYS A 153 11.92 -1.02 4.27
N GLY A 154 12.09 0.20 4.77
CA GLY A 154 13.14 0.54 5.73
C GLY A 154 12.92 1.89 6.43
N ASP A 155 14.00 2.50 6.94
CA ASP A 155 13.95 3.86 7.50
C ASP A 155 13.57 4.91 6.45
N SER A 156 13.99 4.65 5.20
CA SER A 156 13.50 5.33 4.03
C SER A 156 13.23 4.31 2.95
N ASP A 157 12.06 4.36 2.31
CA ASP A 157 11.75 3.45 1.22
C ASP A 157 12.57 3.81 -0.03
N ILE A 158 13.31 2.84 -0.56
CA ILE A 158 14.20 3.03 -1.72
C ILE A 158 13.58 2.33 -2.93
N LEU A 159 13.49 3.06 -4.04
CA LEU A 159 13.09 2.48 -5.32
C LEU A 159 14.17 1.48 -5.75
N ILE A 160 13.77 0.25 -6.02
CA ILE A 160 14.63 -0.78 -6.59
C ILE A 160 14.07 -1.20 -7.95
N THR A 161 14.94 -1.35 -8.94
CA THR A 161 14.51 -1.81 -10.26
C THR A 161 14.27 -3.32 -10.24
N MET A 162 13.36 -3.80 -11.07
CA MET A 162 13.13 -5.24 -11.20
C MET A 162 14.39 -5.99 -11.66
N GLU A 163 15.18 -5.38 -12.55
CA GLU A 163 16.48 -5.91 -12.98
C GLU A 163 17.48 -6.02 -11.82
N ALA A 164 17.51 -5.03 -10.92
CA ALA A 164 18.37 -5.11 -9.73
C ALA A 164 17.89 -6.20 -8.76
N LEU A 165 16.58 -6.37 -8.56
CA LEU A 165 16.03 -7.46 -7.75
C LEU A 165 16.43 -8.84 -8.28
N GLU A 166 16.47 -9.00 -9.60
CA GLU A 166 16.94 -10.22 -10.25
C GLU A 166 18.45 -10.41 -10.07
N ALA A 167 19.23 -9.38 -10.37
CA ALA A 167 20.68 -9.43 -10.30
C ALA A 167 21.22 -9.68 -8.89
N THR A 168 20.55 -9.18 -7.85
CA THR A 168 20.91 -9.46 -6.45
C THR A 168 20.41 -10.81 -5.95
N GLY A 169 19.60 -11.54 -6.72
CA GLY A 169 19.00 -12.80 -6.28
C GLY A 169 17.86 -12.64 -5.27
N ALA A 170 17.36 -11.42 -5.04
CA ALA A 170 16.24 -11.17 -4.13
C ALA A 170 14.93 -11.75 -4.69
N MET A 171 14.79 -11.80 -6.02
CA MET A 171 13.68 -12.44 -6.72
C MET A 171 14.16 -13.00 -8.05
N SER A 172 13.69 -14.17 -8.46
CA SER A 172 13.88 -14.65 -9.83
C SER A 172 13.03 -13.86 -10.85
N ASN A 173 13.41 -13.91 -12.12
CA ASN A 173 12.64 -13.30 -13.22
C ASN A 173 11.17 -13.78 -13.27
N GLU A 174 10.95 -15.07 -13.00
CA GLU A 174 9.61 -15.67 -12.95
C GLU A 174 8.78 -15.11 -11.79
N GLU A 175 9.38 -14.93 -10.61
CA GLU A 175 8.72 -14.34 -9.44
C GLU A 175 8.40 -12.86 -9.67
N ILE A 176 9.30 -12.11 -10.29
CA ILE A 176 9.08 -10.72 -10.69
C ILE A 176 7.90 -10.63 -11.65
N THR A 177 7.89 -11.45 -12.70
CA THR A 177 6.83 -11.46 -13.72
C THR A 177 5.47 -11.76 -13.08
N ARG A 178 5.38 -12.80 -12.25
CA ARG A 178 4.16 -13.15 -11.51
C ARG A 178 3.72 -12.07 -10.54
N SER A 179 4.67 -11.40 -9.87
CA SER A 179 4.36 -10.32 -8.93
C SER A 179 3.79 -9.11 -9.64
N VAL A 180 4.37 -8.72 -10.79
CA VAL A 180 3.85 -7.62 -11.62
C VAL A 180 2.47 -7.94 -12.17
N GLU A 181 2.24 -9.16 -12.66
CA GLU A 181 0.92 -9.62 -13.12
C GLU A 181 -0.12 -9.58 -12.00
N LEU A 182 0.21 -10.14 -10.83
CA LEU A 182 -0.67 -10.12 -9.66
C LEU A 182 -1.03 -8.69 -9.24
N VAL A 183 -0.05 -7.80 -9.14
CA VAL A 183 -0.26 -6.38 -8.81
C VAL A 183 -1.16 -5.70 -9.84
N LYS A 184 -0.93 -5.91 -11.14
CA LYS A 184 -1.75 -5.33 -12.21
C LYS A 184 -3.19 -5.84 -12.18
N ASN A 185 -3.40 -7.13 -11.90
CA ASN A 185 -4.73 -7.74 -11.79
C ASN A 185 -5.50 -7.18 -10.59
N ILE A 186 -4.85 -7.08 -9.42
CA ILE A 186 -5.46 -6.48 -8.23
C ILE A 186 -5.76 -5.00 -8.49
N ALA A 187 -4.79 -4.25 -9.04
CA ALA A 187 -4.95 -2.84 -9.36
C ALA A 187 -6.12 -2.60 -10.32
N GLU A 188 -6.35 -3.48 -11.28
CA GLU A 188 -7.48 -3.40 -12.20
C GLU A 188 -8.81 -3.62 -11.49
N ILE A 189 -8.92 -4.64 -10.64
CA ILE A 189 -10.13 -4.91 -9.85
C ILE A 189 -10.44 -3.72 -8.92
N VAL A 190 -9.44 -3.24 -8.19
CA VAL A 190 -9.58 -2.06 -7.31
C VAL A 190 -9.97 -0.83 -8.11
N SER A 191 -9.27 -0.52 -9.21
CA SER A 191 -9.59 0.66 -10.03
C SER A 191 -11.00 0.59 -10.61
N HIS A 192 -11.42 -0.60 -11.06
CA HIS A 192 -12.77 -0.82 -11.58
C HIS A 192 -13.82 -0.57 -10.49
N GLU A 193 -13.64 -1.12 -9.29
CA GLU A 193 -14.57 -0.94 -8.16
C GLU A 193 -14.77 0.55 -7.81
N PHE A 194 -13.70 1.35 -7.81
CA PHE A 194 -13.80 2.80 -7.63
C PHE A 194 -14.49 3.51 -8.81
N SER A 195 -14.26 3.04 -10.04
CA SER A 195 -14.86 3.65 -11.24
C SER A 195 -16.38 3.56 -11.26
N LEU A 196 -16.97 2.50 -10.70
CA LEU A 196 -18.41 2.33 -10.53
C LEU A 196 -19.05 3.44 -9.66
N LYS A 197 -18.22 4.14 -8.88
CA LYS A 197 -18.62 5.23 -7.98
C LYS A 197 -18.15 6.60 -8.48
N ASN A 198 -17.81 6.72 -9.76
CA ASN A 198 -17.26 7.94 -10.38
C ASN A 198 -15.97 8.44 -9.70
N LEU A 199 -15.18 7.51 -9.16
CA LEU A 199 -13.89 7.77 -8.55
C LEU A 199 -12.77 7.18 -9.39
N HIS A 200 -11.61 7.83 -9.36
CA HIS A 200 -10.44 7.40 -10.11
C HIS A 200 -9.25 7.15 -9.19
N VAL A 201 -8.74 5.92 -9.22
CA VAL A 201 -7.53 5.54 -8.50
C VAL A 201 -6.32 6.07 -9.26
N ILE A 202 -5.54 6.93 -8.64
CA ILE A 202 -4.35 7.57 -9.22
C ILE A 202 -3.13 6.65 -9.11
N ASP A 203 -2.91 6.11 -7.92
CA ASP A 203 -1.89 5.13 -7.61
C ASP A 203 -2.28 4.41 -6.31
N GLY A 204 -1.55 3.33 -6.00
CA GLY A 204 -1.60 2.69 -4.71
C GLY A 204 -0.43 1.76 -4.50
N LYS A 205 -0.45 1.04 -3.37
CA LYS A 205 0.63 0.18 -2.92
C LYS A 205 0.11 -1.14 -2.38
N PHE A 206 0.80 -2.24 -2.71
CA PHE A 206 0.55 -3.57 -2.17
C PHE A 206 1.82 -4.16 -1.58
N GLU A 207 1.67 -4.97 -0.55
CA GLU A 207 2.71 -5.87 -0.09
C GLU A 207 2.37 -7.30 -0.53
N LEU A 208 3.38 -8.03 -0.97
CA LEU A 208 3.23 -9.43 -1.35
C LEU A 208 4.07 -10.33 -0.46
N GLY A 209 3.66 -11.57 -0.32
CA GLY A 209 4.40 -12.55 0.48
C GLY A 209 4.03 -13.98 0.13
N ARG A 210 4.62 -14.92 0.89
CA ARG A 210 4.33 -16.35 0.84
C ARG A 210 3.70 -16.78 2.15
N LEU A 211 2.62 -17.55 2.08
CA LEU A 211 2.04 -18.14 3.29
C LEU A 211 3.07 -19.09 3.93
N LYS A 212 3.22 -19.04 5.27
CA LYS A 212 4.13 -19.92 6.02
C LYS A 212 3.80 -21.39 5.84
N PHE A 213 2.52 -21.70 5.63
CA PHE A 213 2.00 -23.06 5.48
C PHE A 213 1.24 -23.22 4.16
N GLY A 214 1.78 -22.69 3.06
CA GLY A 214 1.18 -22.75 1.72
C GLY A 214 2.06 -23.49 0.69
N ASP A 215 1.68 -23.37 -0.57
CA ASP A 215 2.39 -23.96 -1.73
C ASP A 215 3.58 -23.11 -2.23
N GLY A 216 3.98 -22.09 -1.46
CA GLY A 216 5.06 -21.17 -1.81
C GLY A 216 4.70 -20.13 -2.87
N LYS A 217 3.44 -20.07 -3.32
CA LYS A 217 3.01 -19.03 -4.27
C LYS A 217 2.89 -17.66 -3.61
N MET A 218 3.03 -16.66 -4.46
CA MET A 218 2.85 -15.25 -4.12
C MET A 218 1.38 -14.93 -3.89
N VAL A 219 1.09 -14.29 -2.76
CA VAL A 219 -0.25 -13.82 -2.39
C VAL A 219 -0.20 -12.36 -1.97
N LEU A 220 -1.33 -11.66 -2.09
CA LEU A 220 -1.50 -10.34 -1.49
C LEU A 220 -1.52 -10.47 0.05
N ILE A 221 -0.70 -9.68 0.73
CA ILE A 221 -0.68 -9.57 2.19
C ILE A 221 -0.96 -8.12 2.62
N ASP A 222 -0.80 -7.86 3.92
CA ASP A 222 -1.10 -6.59 4.57
C ASP A 222 -2.57 -6.15 4.40
N GLU A 223 -2.83 -5.02 3.74
CA GLU A 223 -4.16 -4.41 3.59
C GLU A 223 -4.41 -3.79 2.21
N ILE A 224 -5.69 -3.58 1.88
CA ILE A 224 -6.13 -2.59 0.89
C ILE A 224 -7.03 -1.59 1.62
N SER A 225 -6.52 -0.41 1.89
CA SER A 225 -7.22 0.62 2.66
C SER A 225 -6.97 2.02 2.12
N PRO A 226 -7.71 3.04 2.62
CA PRO A 226 -7.49 4.43 2.23
C PRO A 226 -6.06 4.94 2.41
N ASP A 227 -5.27 4.36 3.30
CA ASP A 227 -3.88 4.77 3.54
C ASP A 227 -2.93 4.38 2.40
N VAL A 228 -3.26 3.30 1.67
CA VAL A 228 -2.41 2.73 0.62
C VAL A 228 -2.89 3.10 -0.79
N LEU A 229 -3.88 3.98 -0.90
CA LEU A 229 -4.49 4.42 -2.16
C LEU A 229 -4.52 5.94 -2.26
N ARG A 230 -4.31 6.47 -3.47
CA ARG A 230 -4.71 7.83 -3.82
C ARG A 230 -5.87 7.78 -4.80
N VAL A 231 -7.00 8.36 -4.44
CA VAL A 231 -8.20 8.38 -5.28
C VAL A 231 -8.70 9.80 -5.45
N CYS A 232 -9.15 10.16 -6.64
CA CYS A 232 -9.64 11.51 -6.95
C CYS A 232 -11.05 11.50 -7.54
N LYS A 233 -11.79 12.58 -7.30
CA LYS A 233 -13.06 12.90 -7.96
C LYS A 233 -12.82 13.66 -9.28
N GLY A 234 -13.77 13.54 -10.20
CA GLY A 234 -13.83 14.36 -11.41
C GLY A 234 -12.77 14.03 -12.46
N TYR A 235 -12.21 12.82 -12.43
CA TYR A 235 -11.33 12.35 -13.50
C TYR A 235 -12.08 12.31 -14.83
N SER A 236 -11.45 12.86 -15.86
CA SER A 236 -11.99 12.94 -17.22
C SER A 236 -10.87 12.58 -18.19
N PRO A 237 -10.81 11.34 -18.71
CA PRO A 237 -9.76 10.93 -19.64
C PRO A 237 -9.94 11.59 -21.02
N GLY A 238 -8.87 12.15 -21.55
CA GLY A 238 -8.80 12.61 -22.94
C GLY A 238 -8.50 11.46 -23.91
N LYS A 239 -8.37 11.78 -25.20
CA LYS A 239 -8.10 10.78 -26.27
C LYS A 239 -6.84 9.93 -26.04
N ASN A 240 -5.83 10.50 -25.37
CA ASN A 240 -4.57 9.81 -25.07
C ASN A 240 -4.55 9.19 -23.66
N GLY A 241 -5.69 9.14 -22.96
CA GLY A 241 -5.83 8.63 -21.58
C GLY A 241 -5.40 9.61 -20.48
N ASP A 242 -4.67 10.67 -20.83
CA ASP A 242 -4.35 11.76 -19.90
C ASP A 242 -5.62 12.42 -19.35
N CYS A 243 -5.62 12.74 -18.05
CA CYS A 243 -6.70 13.50 -17.45
C CYS A 243 -6.78 14.90 -18.08
N THR A 244 -7.95 15.32 -18.56
CA THR A 244 -8.15 16.65 -19.18
C THR A 244 -8.27 17.78 -18.15
N VAL A 245 -8.62 17.47 -16.90
CA VAL A 245 -8.81 18.47 -15.83
C VAL A 245 -7.61 18.62 -14.90
N TYR A 246 -6.47 18.00 -15.24
CA TYR A 246 -5.30 17.96 -14.35
C TYR A 246 -4.75 19.34 -13.99
N GLU A 247 -4.82 20.34 -14.89
CA GLU A 247 -4.31 21.70 -14.64
C GLU A 247 -5.04 22.41 -13.50
N GLN A 248 -6.32 22.07 -13.30
CA GLN A 248 -7.14 22.65 -12.24
C GLN A 248 -6.89 21.94 -10.89
N CYS A 249 -6.42 20.68 -10.94
CA CYS A 249 -6.32 19.77 -9.80
C CYS A 249 -4.88 19.61 -9.27
N ALA A 250 -3.88 19.53 -10.14
CA ALA A 250 -2.48 19.33 -9.77
C ALA A 250 -1.86 20.65 -9.29
N VAL A 251 -1.38 20.67 -8.06
CA VAL A 251 -0.65 21.81 -7.48
C VAL A 251 0.77 21.37 -7.23
N THR A 252 1.72 22.00 -7.92
CA THR A 252 3.15 21.74 -7.75
C THR A 252 3.85 22.91 -7.10
N SER A 253 4.88 22.63 -6.29
CA SER A 253 5.81 23.66 -5.81
C SER A 253 7.26 23.18 -5.93
N PHE A 254 8.17 24.14 -6.03
CA PHE A 254 9.60 23.90 -5.97
C PHE A 254 10.25 24.98 -5.13
N SER A 255 10.85 24.57 -4.01
CA SER A 255 11.56 25.46 -3.08
C SER A 255 12.72 24.70 -2.47
N GLU A 256 13.89 25.35 -2.35
CA GLU A 256 15.08 24.77 -1.71
C GLU A 256 15.47 23.38 -2.27
N GLY A 257 15.33 23.17 -3.58
CA GLY A 257 15.62 21.88 -4.21
C GLY A 257 14.56 20.79 -3.99
N LYS A 258 13.54 21.05 -3.15
CA LYS A 258 12.43 20.12 -2.87
C LYS A 258 11.25 20.38 -3.81
N ARG A 259 10.85 19.34 -4.54
CA ARG A 259 9.64 19.33 -5.37
C ARG A 259 8.47 18.79 -4.56
N THR A 260 7.29 19.37 -4.71
CA THR A 260 6.04 18.80 -4.19
C THR A 260 4.97 18.78 -5.27
N ILE A 261 4.03 17.86 -5.13
CA ILE A 261 2.82 17.78 -5.95
C ILE A 261 1.67 17.31 -5.05
N LYS A 262 0.52 17.98 -5.15
CA LYS A 262 -0.73 17.63 -4.47
C LYS A 262 -1.87 17.57 -5.49
N ASN A 263 -2.86 16.72 -5.24
CA ASN A 263 -4.07 16.62 -6.06
C ASN A 263 -5.25 17.21 -5.26
N LYS A 264 -5.80 18.36 -5.70
CA LYS A 264 -6.87 19.08 -4.96
C LYS A 264 -8.13 18.25 -4.75
N ASN A 265 -8.48 17.41 -5.73
CA ASN A 265 -9.71 16.61 -5.70
C ASN A 265 -9.48 15.21 -5.12
N GLN A 266 -8.40 15.00 -4.37
CA GLN A 266 -8.15 13.75 -3.65
C GLN A 266 -9.25 13.53 -2.61
N VAL A 267 -9.82 12.33 -2.60
CA VAL A 267 -10.85 11.92 -1.62
C VAL A 267 -10.17 11.69 -0.28
N SER A 268 -10.74 12.25 0.79
CA SER A 268 -10.23 12.02 2.15
C SER A 268 -10.60 10.61 2.63
N ALA A 269 -9.82 10.06 3.55
CA ALA A 269 -10.11 8.76 4.14
C ALA A 269 -11.50 8.69 4.81
N ALA A 270 -11.96 9.81 5.40
CA ALA A 270 -13.27 9.91 6.02
C ALA A 270 -14.42 9.89 4.99
N ASP A 271 -14.23 10.49 3.82
CA ASP A 271 -15.27 10.53 2.77
C ASP A 271 -15.52 9.15 2.17
N PHE A 272 -14.52 8.27 2.18
CA PHE A 272 -14.65 6.91 1.66
C PHE A 272 -15.68 6.08 2.42
N ILE A 273 -15.91 6.36 3.71
CA ILE A 273 -16.93 5.70 4.52
C ILE A 273 -18.28 5.80 3.82
N ASN A 274 -18.73 7.01 3.50
CA ASN A 274 -20.04 7.26 2.90
C ASN A 274 -20.16 6.74 1.46
N ILE A 275 -19.07 6.30 0.85
CA ILE A 275 -19.01 5.90 -0.56
C ILE A 275 -19.02 4.36 -0.69
N PHE A 276 -18.39 3.64 0.23
CA PHE A 276 -18.23 2.18 0.19
C PHE A 276 -18.94 1.42 1.31
N LEU A 277 -19.25 2.07 2.43
CA LEU A 277 -19.82 1.48 3.64
C LEU A 277 -21.15 2.16 4.01
#